data_AF-A0A951MKT2-F1
#
_entry.id   AF-A0A951MKT2-F1
#
_cell.length_a   1.000
_cell.length_b   1.000
_cell.length_c   1.000
_cell.angle_alpha   90.00
_cell.angle_beta   90.00
_cell.angle_gamma   90.00
#
_symmetry.space_group_name_H-M   'P 1'
#
loop_
_entity.id
_entity.type
_entity.pdbx_description
1 polymer ?
#
loop_
_entity_poly.entity_id
_entity_poly.type
_entity_poly.pdbx_seq_one_letter_code
_entity_poly.pdbx_strand_id
1 'polypeptide(L)'
;MSLAAGVICVGPETAARLAIQCEVRQFIPSRNREDATFSARILARLPSQFIEPIKRQYRDKYQRAGGRAVANDWLISIDEMTAGVNFSLAWDDGEIVVEATRAAKRCRRIMARATRFQRNAYDAACTITRSEGVEPPKLTKGRTVEGCIARMMCPHWWRRQLRKHHGRAVEKLARELNLVTAKRQCYASQAAVERRASQKRRNRHLMENLMGWAEDENGVPVNEYGLVLADAVDASVSNPELRRGELMCRLRGFEQAAKISKHVALFITVSAPGEWHRAYSRSGQPVPHWNGSTPRAVHQYLQRIWTRTRAAWKREGINIYGFRIAEP
;
A
#
# COMPACT_ATOMS: atom_id res chain seq x y z
N MET A 1 -33.59 -23.39 -27.97
CA MET A 1 -33.12 -23.37 -26.57
C MET A 1 -33.53 -22.05 -25.96
N SER A 2 -34.38 -22.09 -24.93
CA SER A 2 -34.93 -20.91 -24.25
C SER A 2 -33.80 -20.10 -23.60
N LEU A 3 -33.60 -18.85 -24.03
CA LEU A 3 -32.70 -17.90 -23.37
C LEU A 3 -33.49 -17.24 -22.23
N ALA A 4 -33.31 -17.74 -21.01
CA ALA A 4 -33.80 -17.07 -19.81
C ALA A 4 -32.89 -15.85 -19.53
N ALA A 5 -33.37 -14.65 -19.84
CA ALA A 5 -32.75 -13.41 -19.41
C ALA A 5 -33.35 -13.00 -18.06
N GLY A 6 -32.56 -13.09 -16.99
CA GLY A 6 -32.92 -12.59 -15.66
C GLY A 6 -32.11 -11.34 -15.33
N VAL A 7 -32.78 -10.30 -14.83
CA VAL A 7 -32.11 -9.11 -14.29
C VAL A 7 -31.67 -9.42 -12.86
N ILE A 8 -30.37 -9.48 -12.62
CA ILE A 8 -29.78 -9.67 -11.30
C ILE A 8 -29.26 -8.31 -10.81
N CYS A 9 -29.89 -7.75 -9.77
CA CYS A 9 -29.43 -6.53 -9.12
C CYS A 9 -28.36 -6.86 -8.08
N VAL A 10 -27.12 -6.40 -8.31
CA VAL A 10 -25.98 -6.56 -7.41
C VAL A 10 -25.29 -5.22 -7.18
N GLY A 11 -24.67 -5.03 -6.02
CA GLY A 11 -23.89 -3.82 -5.73
C GLY A 11 -22.76 -3.60 -6.73
N PRO A 12 -22.29 -2.35 -6.94
CA PRO A 12 -21.37 -1.99 -8.03
C PRO A 12 -20.04 -2.75 -8.01
N GLU A 13 -19.51 -3.11 -6.84
CA GLU A 13 -18.29 -3.93 -6.71
C GLU A 13 -18.53 -5.40 -7.09
N THR A 14 -19.71 -5.95 -6.75
CA THR A 14 -20.14 -7.31 -7.14
C THR A 14 -20.51 -7.38 -8.62
N ALA A 15 -21.12 -6.33 -9.16
CA ALA A 15 -21.39 -6.16 -10.59
C ALA A 15 -20.07 -6.14 -11.39
N ALA A 16 -19.07 -5.39 -10.92
CA ALA A 16 -17.74 -5.39 -11.52
C ALA A 16 -17.09 -6.78 -11.49
N ARG A 17 -17.25 -7.55 -10.40
CA ARG A 17 -16.74 -8.93 -10.31
C ARG A 17 -17.46 -9.92 -11.21
N LEU A 18 -18.78 -9.82 -11.36
CA LEU A 18 -19.57 -10.65 -12.29
C LEU A 18 -19.26 -10.29 -13.74
N ALA A 19 -19.10 -9.00 -14.04
CA ALA A 19 -18.63 -8.52 -15.34
C ALA A 19 -17.21 -9.03 -15.63
N ILE A 20 -16.31 -9.02 -14.63
CA ILE A 20 -14.97 -9.62 -14.72
C ILE A 20 -15.08 -11.13 -14.95
N GLN A 21 -15.94 -11.88 -14.25
CA GLN A 21 -16.13 -13.32 -14.50
C GLN A 21 -16.65 -13.61 -15.92
N CYS A 22 -17.48 -12.74 -16.49
CA CYS A 22 -17.93 -12.80 -17.88
C CYS A 22 -16.82 -12.42 -18.89
N GLU A 23 -16.08 -11.34 -18.65
CA GLU A 23 -14.94 -10.92 -19.49
C GLU A 23 -13.77 -11.90 -19.42
N VAL A 24 -13.58 -12.55 -18.27
CA VAL A 24 -12.57 -13.58 -18.04
C VAL A 24 -12.93 -14.89 -18.76
N ARG A 25 -14.18 -15.09 -19.20
CA ARG A 25 -14.53 -16.20 -20.10
C ARG A 25 -14.18 -15.94 -21.56
N GLN A 26 -14.00 -14.69 -21.97
CA GLN A 26 -13.57 -14.29 -23.33
C GLN A 26 -12.04 -14.15 -23.43
N PHE A 27 -11.32 -14.73 -22.48
CA PHE A 27 -9.96 -14.38 -22.14
C PHE A 27 -8.98 -15.30 -22.85
N ILE A 28 -8.24 -14.71 -23.79
CA ILE A 28 -7.17 -15.25 -24.64
C ILE A 28 -7.67 -15.65 -26.03
N PRO A 29 -6.97 -15.25 -27.11
CA PRO A 29 -7.24 -15.71 -28.48
C PRO A 29 -6.98 -17.22 -28.68
N SER A 30 -7.02 -18.03 -27.62
CA SER A 30 -6.93 -19.48 -27.70
C SER A 30 -8.34 -20.01 -27.94
N ARG A 31 -8.53 -20.75 -29.03
CA ARG A 31 -9.74 -21.57 -29.24
C ARG A 31 -9.86 -22.71 -28.20
N ASN A 32 -8.94 -22.81 -27.24
CA ASN A 32 -8.84 -23.91 -26.28
C ASN A 32 -9.45 -23.52 -24.92
N ARG A 33 -10.48 -24.28 -24.51
CA ARG A 33 -11.26 -24.06 -23.28
C ARG A 33 -10.41 -24.22 -22.01
N GLU A 34 -9.38 -25.07 -22.03
CA GLU A 34 -8.51 -25.32 -20.87
C GLU A 34 -7.67 -24.09 -20.50
N ASP A 35 -7.10 -23.41 -21.50
CA ASP A 35 -6.28 -22.21 -21.29
C ASP A 35 -7.11 -21.06 -20.71
N ALA A 36 -8.35 -20.92 -21.17
CA ALA A 36 -9.28 -19.94 -20.65
C ALA A 36 -9.59 -20.22 -19.17
N THR A 37 -9.86 -21.48 -18.79
CA THR A 37 -10.10 -21.84 -17.39
C THR A 37 -8.87 -21.66 -16.51
N PHE A 38 -7.68 -22.00 -17.02
CA PHE A 38 -6.41 -21.83 -16.32
C PHE A 38 -6.12 -20.35 -16.02
N SER A 39 -6.24 -19.51 -17.04
CA SER A 39 -5.95 -18.08 -16.91
C SER A 39 -6.96 -17.38 -16.03
N ALA A 40 -8.25 -17.75 -16.16
CA ALA A 40 -9.32 -17.25 -15.32
C ALA A 40 -9.04 -17.45 -13.83
N ARG A 41 -8.54 -18.64 -13.45
CA ARG A 41 -8.20 -18.97 -12.07
C ARG A 41 -7.12 -18.04 -11.51
N ILE A 42 -6.08 -17.75 -12.29
CA ILE A 42 -4.99 -16.85 -11.87
C ILE A 42 -5.50 -15.43 -11.70
N LEU A 43 -6.23 -14.92 -12.69
CA LEU A 43 -6.67 -13.52 -12.71
C LEU A 43 -7.72 -13.20 -11.66
N ALA A 44 -8.55 -14.17 -11.28
CA ALA A 44 -9.53 -14.02 -10.22
C ALA A 44 -8.91 -13.67 -8.86
N ARG A 45 -7.61 -13.97 -8.67
CA ARG A 45 -6.85 -13.65 -7.45
C ARG A 45 -6.19 -12.27 -7.50
N LEU A 46 -6.25 -11.58 -8.63
CA LEU A 46 -5.54 -10.32 -8.87
C LEU A 46 -6.49 -9.11 -8.81
N PRO A 47 -5.99 -7.91 -8.48
CA PRO A 47 -6.79 -6.69 -8.56
C PRO A 47 -7.34 -6.48 -9.98
N SER A 48 -8.57 -5.98 -10.08
CA SER A 48 -9.22 -5.71 -11.37
C SER A 48 -8.41 -4.78 -12.27
N GLN A 49 -7.72 -3.82 -11.66
CA GLN A 49 -6.86 -2.84 -12.33
C GLN A 49 -5.65 -3.48 -13.03
N PHE A 50 -5.30 -4.73 -12.68
CA PHE A 50 -4.16 -5.43 -13.28
C PHE A 50 -4.58 -6.31 -14.46
N ILE A 51 -5.89 -6.60 -14.59
CA ILE A 51 -6.40 -7.53 -15.60
C ILE A 51 -6.05 -7.04 -17.00
N GLU A 52 -6.40 -5.81 -17.36
CA GLU A 52 -6.14 -5.26 -18.70
C GLU A 52 -4.64 -5.10 -19.01
N PRO A 53 -3.80 -4.57 -18.09
CA PRO A 53 -2.35 -4.59 -18.29
C PRO A 53 -1.76 -5.98 -18.48
N ILE A 54 -2.25 -6.99 -17.75
CA ILE A 54 -1.80 -8.38 -17.89
C ILE A 54 -2.24 -8.96 -19.24
N LYS A 55 -3.49 -8.72 -19.66
CA LYS A 55 -3.98 -9.12 -21.00
C LYS A 55 -3.07 -8.59 -22.11
N ARG A 56 -2.70 -7.30 -22.03
CA ARG A 56 -1.82 -6.66 -23.02
C ARG A 56 -0.44 -7.32 -23.06
N GLN A 57 0.19 -7.51 -21.90
CA GLN A 57 1.50 -8.15 -21.82
C GLN A 57 1.48 -9.62 -22.26
N TYR A 58 0.41 -10.35 -21.94
CA TYR A 58 0.19 -11.71 -22.41
C TYR A 58 0.14 -11.76 -23.94
N ARG A 59 -0.66 -10.89 -24.56
CA ARG A 59 -0.79 -10.80 -26.02
C ARG A 59 0.55 -10.46 -26.68
N ASP A 60 1.29 -9.49 -26.13
CA ASP A 60 2.62 -9.14 -26.64
C ASP A 60 3.58 -10.33 -26.60
N LYS A 61 3.57 -11.11 -25.51
CA LYS A 61 4.40 -12.33 -25.38
C LYS A 61 3.97 -13.43 -26.34
N TYR A 62 2.67 -13.65 -26.45
CA TYR A 62 2.10 -14.62 -27.37
C TYR A 62 2.49 -14.33 -28.82
N GLN A 63 2.40 -13.06 -29.24
CA GLN A 63 2.65 -12.66 -30.62
C GLN A 63 4.13 -12.50 -30.94
N ARG A 64 4.96 -12.02 -30.00
CA ARG A 64 6.34 -11.56 -30.29
C ARG A 64 7.45 -12.41 -29.66
N ALA A 65 7.16 -13.20 -28.63
CA ALA A 65 8.20 -13.79 -27.77
C ALA A 65 8.24 -15.33 -27.76
N GLY A 66 7.43 -16.01 -28.57
CA GLY A 66 7.50 -17.49 -28.70
C GLY A 66 6.16 -18.23 -28.58
N GLY A 67 5.02 -17.56 -28.81
CA GLY A 67 3.73 -18.23 -28.88
C GLY A 67 3.12 -18.59 -27.52
N ARG A 68 2.27 -19.62 -27.52
CA ARG A 68 1.45 -20.05 -26.39
C ARG A 68 2.25 -20.42 -25.14
N ALA A 69 3.31 -21.21 -25.31
CA ALA A 69 4.11 -21.73 -24.18
C ALA A 69 4.70 -20.58 -23.35
N VAL A 70 5.43 -19.66 -24.00
CA VAL A 70 6.05 -18.50 -23.33
C VAL A 70 5.04 -17.60 -22.63
N ALA A 71 3.86 -17.41 -23.23
CA ALA A 71 2.81 -16.60 -22.63
C ALA A 71 2.20 -17.28 -21.38
N ASN A 72 1.99 -18.59 -21.43
CA ASN A 72 1.48 -19.37 -20.30
C ASN A 72 2.51 -19.49 -19.17
N ASP A 73 3.78 -19.75 -19.48
CA ASP A 73 4.88 -19.79 -18.50
C ASP A 73 5.00 -18.46 -17.77
N TRP A 74 4.84 -17.35 -18.50
CA TRP A 74 4.78 -16.04 -17.87
C TRP A 74 3.58 -15.89 -16.92
N LEU A 75 2.38 -16.36 -17.28
CA LEU A 75 1.24 -16.34 -16.33
C LEU A 75 1.49 -17.21 -15.10
N ILE A 76 2.14 -18.36 -15.26
CA ILE A 76 2.55 -19.22 -14.14
C ILE A 76 3.48 -18.43 -13.20
N SER A 77 4.46 -17.70 -13.75
CA SER A 77 5.36 -16.87 -12.96
C SER A 77 4.61 -15.80 -12.13
N ILE A 78 3.47 -15.30 -12.62
CA ILE A 78 2.62 -14.37 -11.84
C ILE A 78 1.98 -15.09 -10.65
N ASP A 79 1.43 -16.29 -10.86
CA ASP A 79 0.82 -17.07 -9.78
C ASP A 79 1.87 -17.42 -8.71
N GLU A 80 3.08 -17.81 -9.13
CA GLU A 80 4.24 -18.05 -8.25
C GLU A 80 4.63 -16.81 -7.44
N MET A 81 4.68 -15.62 -8.05
CA MET A 81 4.95 -14.35 -7.35
C MET A 81 3.90 -14.07 -6.25
N THR A 82 2.68 -14.57 -6.43
CA THR A 82 1.57 -14.42 -5.47
C THR A 82 1.42 -15.59 -4.50
N ALA A 83 2.16 -16.70 -4.68
CA ALA A 83 2.04 -17.87 -3.83
C ALA A 83 2.49 -17.60 -2.37
N GLY A 84 3.34 -16.60 -2.15
CA GLY A 84 3.84 -16.22 -0.83
C GLY A 84 2.87 -15.39 0.04
N VAL A 85 1.66 -15.09 -0.44
CA VAL A 85 0.63 -14.37 0.35
C VAL A 85 -0.57 -15.27 0.64
N ASN A 86 -0.95 -15.31 1.91
CA ASN A 86 -2.06 -16.13 2.41
C ASN A 86 -3.45 -15.47 2.23
N PHE A 87 -3.54 -14.50 1.32
CA PHE A 87 -4.76 -13.75 1.03
C PHE A 87 -4.88 -13.47 -0.47
N SER A 88 -6.10 -13.24 -0.95
CA SER A 88 -6.32 -12.82 -2.33
C SER A 88 -5.91 -11.36 -2.52
N LEU A 89 -5.17 -11.07 -3.59
CA LEU A 89 -4.84 -9.70 -3.96
C LEU A 89 -6.05 -8.97 -4.56
N ALA A 90 -7.07 -9.71 -5.00
CA ALA A 90 -8.34 -9.17 -5.47
C ALA A 90 -9.26 -8.65 -4.34
N TRP A 91 -8.84 -8.75 -3.07
CA TRP A 91 -9.67 -8.31 -1.96
C TRP A 91 -9.99 -6.81 -2.00
N ASP A 92 -11.26 -6.50 -1.76
CA ASP A 92 -11.71 -5.13 -1.48
C ASP A 92 -11.53 -4.76 0.01
N ASP A 93 -11.88 -3.53 0.38
CA ASP A 93 -11.73 -3.07 1.77
C ASP A 93 -12.71 -3.78 2.72
N GLY A 94 -13.89 -4.16 2.25
CA GLY A 94 -14.91 -4.87 3.03
C GLY A 94 -14.46 -6.29 3.38
N GLU A 95 -13.90 -7.02 2.43
CA GLU A 95 -13.34 -8.35 2.63
C GLU A 95 -12.16 -8.33 3.60
N ILE A 96 -11.29 -7.32 3.50
CA ILE A 96 -10.22 -7.12 4.48
C ILE A 96 -10.80 -6.91 5.89
N VAL A 97 -11.92 -6.19 6.01
CA VAL A 97 -12.60 -5.98 7.30
C VAL A 97 -13.21 -7.27 7.85
N VAL A 98 -13.81 -8.09 6.99
CA VAL A 98 -14.37 -9.39 7.36
C VAL A 98 -13.25 -10.33 7.82
N GLU A 99 -12.17 -10.45 7.05
CA GLU A 99 -11.06 -11.34 7.42
C GLU A 99 -10.35 -10.86 8.70
N ALA A 100 -10.16 -9.55 8.87
CA ALA A 100 -9.62 -9.00 10.11
C ALA A 100 -10.44 -9.40 11.34
N THR A 101 -11.76 -9.42 11.20
CA THR A 101 -12.68 -9.83 12.27
C THR A 101 -12.56 -11.33 12.53
N ARG A 102 -12.40 -12.14 11.47
CA ARG A 102 -12.20 -13.59 11.55
C ARG A 102 -10.87 -13.95 12.23
N ALA A 103 -9.76 -13.34 11.82
CA ALA A 103 -8.44 -13.52 12.41
C ALA A 103 -8.42 -13.16 13.90
N ALA A 104 -9.04 -12.03 14.27
CA ALA A 104 -9.20 -11.63 15.66
C ALA A 104 -10.02 -12.64 16.49
N LYS A 105 -11.09 -13.21 15.91
CA LYS A 105 -11.88 -14.27 16.56
C LYS A 105 -11.08 -15.56 16.73
N ARG A 106 -10.27 -15.97 15.75
CA ARG A 106 -9.36 -17.14 15.86
C ARG A 106 -8.38 -16.96 17.02
N CYS A 107 -7.74 -15.80 17.11
CA CYS A 107 -6.85 -15.48 18.22
C CYS A 107 -7.58 -15.52 19.58
N ARG A 108 -8.78 -14.90 19.67
CA ARG A 108 -9.59 -14.94 20.90
C ARG A 108 -9.94 -16.36 21.36
N ARG A 109 -10.33 -17.25 20.44
CA ARG A 109 -10.68 -18.65 20.75
C ARG A 109 -9.50 -19.43 21.32
N ILE A 110 -8.29 -19.19 20.81
CA ILE A 110 -7.09 -19.89 21.27
C ILE A 110 -6.65 -19.32 22.62
N MET A 111 -6.75 -18.00 22.80
CA MET A 111 -6.49 -17.36 24.09
C MET A 111 -7.43 -17.84 25.20
N ALA A 112 -8.71 -18.09 24.90
CA ALA A 112 -9.65 -18.64 25.86
C ALA A 112 -9.29 -20.07 26.32
N ARG A 113 -8.47 -20.81 25.56
CA ARG A 113 -8.00 -22.17 25.89
C ARG A 113 -6.64 -22.16 26.60
N ALA A 114 -5.84 -21.11 26.39
CA ALA A 114 -4.51 -20.95 26.95
C ALA A 114 -4.58 -20.23 28.31
N THR A 115 -5.29 -20.79 29.28
CA THR A 115 -5.66 -20.11 30.54
C THR A 115 -4.59 -20.13 31.63
N ARG A 116 -3.44 -20.76 31.45
CA ARG A 116 -2.48 -20.99 32.57
C ARG A 116 -1.12 -20.32 32.46
N PHE A 117 -0.64 -19.97 31.26
CA PHE A 117 0.67 -19.32 31.08
C PHE A 117 0.63 -18.25 29.97
N GLN A 118 0.78 -16.98 30.35
CA GLN A 118 0.70 -15.84 29.43
C GLN A 118 1.72 -15.90 28.28
N ARG A 119 2.92 -16.45 28.53
CA ARG A 119 3.99 -16.55 27.53
C ARG A 119 3.66 -17.59 26.45
N ASN A 120 3.19 -18.77 26.85
CA ASN A 120 2.75 -19.82 25.92
C ASN A 120 1.55 -19.33 25.08
N ALA A 121 0.67 -18.54 25.69
CA ALA A 121 -0.47 -17.95 25.01
C ALA A 121 -0.05 -16.90 23.96
N TYR A 122 0.96 -16.08 24.27
CA TYR A 122 1.58 -15.17 23.32
C TYR A 122 2.23 -15.90 22.15
N ASP A 123 2.98 -16.97 22.41
CA ASP A 123 3.64 -17.74 21.35
C ASP A 123 2.62 -18.42 20.42
N ALA A 124 1.55 -19.00 20.99
CA ALA A 124 0.45 -19.56 20.21
C ALA A 124 -0.25 -18.50 19.35
N ALA A 125 -0.51 -17.31 19.92
CA ALA A 125 -1.08 -16.18 19.18
C ALA A 125 -0.15 -15.67 18.07
N CYS A 126 1.16 -15.68 18.31
CA CYS A 126 2.17 -15.33 17.30
C CYS A 126 2.18 -16.33 16.15
N THR A 127 2.08 -17.64 16.41
CA THR A 127 2.04 -18.67 15.38
C THR A 127 0.85 -18.50 14.44
N ILE A 128 -0.36 -18.27 14.99
CA ILE A 128 -1.54 -17.95 14.17
C ILE A 128 -1.32 -16.66 13.39
N THR A 129 -0.78 -15.63 14.05
CA THR A 129 -0.60 -14.34 13.41
C THR A 129 0.30 -14.46 12.18
N ARG A 130 1.37 -15.25 12.29
CA ARG A 130 2.25 -15.59 11.17
C ARG A 130 1.57 -16.48 10.12
N SER A 131 0.71 -17.42 10.51
CA SER A 131 -0.04 -18.23 9.54
C SER A 131 -1.02 -17.39 8.71
N GLU A 132 -1.43 -16.22 9.18
CA GLU A 132 -2.19 -15.24 8.39
C GLU A 132 -1.30 -14.33 7.52
N GLY A 133 0.02 -14.55 7.49
CA GLY A 133 0.97 -13.72 6.75
C GLY A 133 1.23 -12.35 7.38
N VAL A 134 0.88 -12.17 8.65
CA VAL A 134 1.09 -10.92 9.41
C VAL A 134 2.20 -11.10 10.43
N GLU A 135 3.06 -10.08 10.54
CA GLU A 135 4.10 -10.07 11.58
C GLU A 135 3.48 -9.75 12.95
N PRO A 136 3.65 -10.61 13.97
CA PRO A 136 3.09 -10.38 15.29
C PRO A 136 3.73 -9.16 15.99
N PRO A 137 3.01 -8.54 16.94
CA PRO A 137 3.53 -7.43 17.69
C PRO A 137 4.71 -7.89 18.56
N LYS A 138 5.89 -7.28 18.32
CA LYS A 138 7.12 -7.54 19.07
C LYS A 138 7.04 -6.96 20.48
N LEU A 139 7.50 -7.73 21.45
CA LEU A 139 7.73 -7.28 22.82
C LEU A 139 8.82 -6.22 22.84
N THR A 140 8.58 -5.13 23.57
CA THR A 140 9.55 -4.04 23.79
C THR A 140 9.39 -3.51 25.22
N LYS A 141 10.29 -2.64 25.70
CA LYS A 141 10.18 -2.03 27.04
C LYS A 141 8.82 -1.35 27.31
N GLY A 142 8.11 -0.91 26.26
CA GLY A 142 6.77 -0.30 26.35
C GLY A 142 5.62 -1.19 25.86
N ARG A 143 5.85 -2.48 25.60
CA ARG A 143 4.82 -3.42 25.14
C ARG A 143 4.90 -4.72 25.93
N THR A 144 3.99 -4.87 26.88
CA THR A 144 3.84 -6.08 27.68
C THR A 144 3.24 -7.22 26.85
N VAL A 145 3.31 -8.43 27.39
CA VAL A 145 2.75 -9.65 26.80
C VAL A 145 1.23 -9.51 26.62
N GLU A 146 0.54 -9.00 27.63
CA GLU A 146 -0.91 -8.74 27.61
C GLU A 146 -1.26 -7.71 26.53
N GLY A 147 -0.48 -6.62 26.43
CA GLY A 147 -0.70 -5.60 25.40
C GLY A 147 -0.53 -6.14 23.98
N CYS A 148 0.41 -7.07 23.78
CA CYS A 148 0.58 -7.75 22.49
C CYS A 148 -0.58 -8.71 22.19
N ILE A 149 -1.02 -9.50 23.17
CA ILE A 149 -2.16 -10.40 23.05
C ILE A 149 -3.44 -9.62 22.74
N ALA A 150 -3.71 -8.53 23.47
CA ALA A 150 -4.88 -7.68 23.26
C ALA A 150 -4.92 -7.12 21.83
N ARG A 151 -3.76 -6.77 21.26
CA ARG A 151 -3.66 -6.35 19.84
C ARG A 151 -4.01 -7.51 18.90
N MET A 152 -3.50 -8.71 19.12
CA MET A 152 -3.83 -9.89 18.30
C MET A 152 -5.29 -10.32 18.45
N MET A 153 -5.98 -9.95 19.54
CA MET A 153 -7.42 -10.16 19.72
C MET A 153 -8.29 -9.03 19.15
N CYS A 154 -7.69 -7.90 18.75
CA CYS A 154 -8.40 -6.70 18.33
C CYS A 154 -8.64 -6.67 16.80
N PRO A 155 -9.90 -6.65 16.33
CA PRO A 155 -10.20 -6.53 14.90
C PRO A 155 -9.61 -5.27 14.26
N HIS A 156 -9.59 -4.13 14.96
CA HIS A 156 -9.02 -2.89 14.43
C HIS A 156 -7.50 -2.94 14.26
N TRP A 157 -6.80 -3.72 15.07
CA TRP A 157 -5.37 -3.96 14.86
C TRP A 157 -5.15 -4.81 13.61
N TRP A 158 -5.91 -5.90 13.45
CA TRP A 158 -5.88 -6.75 12.26
C TRP A 158 -6.21 -5.98 10.97
N ARG A 159 -7.26 -5.14 10.97
CA ARG A 159 -7.59 -4.29 9.82
C ARG A 159 -6.41 -3.43 9.37
N ARG A 160 -5.68 -2.85 10.33
CA ARG A 160 -4.50 -2.02 10.05
C ARG A 160 -3.34 -2.86 9.48
N GLN A 161 -3.10 -4.05 10.01
CA GLN A 161 -2.06 -4.92 9.47
C GLN A 161 -2.43 -5.45 8.09
N LEU A 162 -3.60 -6.05 7.91
CA LEU A 162 -4.02 -6.63 6.63
C LEU A 162 -4.05 -5.59 5.51
N ARG A 163 -4.60 -4.39 5.72
CA ARG A 163 -4.56 -3.30 4.71
C ARG A 163 -3.14 -2.92 4.30
N LYS A 164 -2.20 -2.94 5.25
CA LYS A 164 -0.79 -2.64 5.02
C LYS A 164 -0.10 -3.78 4.26
N HIS A 165 -0.32 -5.03 4.66
CA HIS A 165 0.26 -6.21 4.02
C HIS A 165 -0.30 -6.40 2.60
N HIS A 166 -1.62 -6.36 2.44
CA HIS A 166 -2.31 -6.42 1.16
C HIS A 166 -1.84 -5.33 0.19
N GLY A 167 -1.88 -4.06 0.62
CA GLY A 167 -1.44 -2.95 -0.23
C GLY A 167 0.03 -3.04 -0.65
N ARG A 168 0.90 -3.60 0.20
CA ARG A 168 2.31 -3.82 -0.15
C ARG A 168 2.49 -4.96 -1.12
N ALA A 169 1.73 -6.03 -0.97
CA ALA A 169 1.78 -7.18 -1.88
C ALA A 169 1.27 -6.79 -3.27
N VAL A 170 0.15 -6.07 -3.35
CA VAL A 170 -0.37 -5.50 -4.61
C VAL A 170 0.67 -4.61 -5.29
N GLU A 171 1.30 -3.69 -4.55
CA GLU A 171 2.29 -2.78 -5.12
C GLU A 171 3.59 -3.49 -5.50
N LYS A 172 4.01 -4.50 -4.73
CA LYS A 172 5.13 -5.36 -5.07
C LYS A 172 4.87 -6.06 -6.41
N LEU A 173 3.69 -6.64 -6.58
CA LEU A 173 3.29 -7.29 -7.82
C LEU A 173 3.23 -6.29 -8.99
N ALA A 174 2.67 -5.09 -8.79
CA ALA A 174 2.63 -4.07 -9.85
C ALA A 174 4.04 -3.71 -10.37
N ARG A 175 4.99 -3.59 -9.46
CA ARG A 175 6.41 -3.38 -9.81
C ARG A 175 6.99 -4.62 -10.48
N GLU A 176 6.70 -5.81 -9.97
CA GLU A 176 7.16 -7.08 -10.54
C GLU A 176 6.64 -7.34 -11.96
N LEU A 177 5.48 -6.77 -12.29
CA LEU A 177 4.87 -6.79 -13.62
C LEU A 177 5.26 -5.59 -14.49
N ASN A 178 6.18 -4.74 -14.04
CA ASN A 178 6.61 -3.54 -14.74
C ASN A 178 5.44 -2.60 -15.12
N LEU A 179 4.44 -2.49 -14.24
CA LEU A 179 3.30 -1.58 -14.44
C LEU A 179 3.64 -0.16 -14.02
N VAL A 180 4.45 -0.03 -12.96
CA VAL A 180 4.89 1.25 -12.40
C VAL A 180 6.11 1.76 -13.16
N THR A 181 5.87 2.60 -14.16
CA THR A 181 6.90 3.22 -15.01
C THR A 181 6.44 4.59 -15.47
N ALA A 182 7.37 5.47 -15.85
CA ALA A 182 7.04 6.81 -16.36
C ALA A 182 6.12 6.79 -17.59
N LYS A 183 6.17 5.73 -18.42
CA LYS A 183 5.33 5.57 -19.61
C LYS A 183 3.98 4.88 -19.37
N ARG A 184 3.76 4.32 -18.18
CA ARG A 184 2.54 3.60 -17.82
C ARG A 184 1.93 4.25 -16.59
N GLN A 185 2.03 3.60 -15.43
CA GLN A 185 1.51 4.12 -14.17
C GLN A 185 2.65 4.83 -13.44
N CYS A 186 2.64 6.16 -13.43
CA CYS A 186 3.71 6.96 -12.85
C CYS A 186 3.65 6.91 -11.32
N TYR A 187 4.80 6.71 -10.67
CA TYR A 187 5.03 6.64 -9.21
C TYR A 187 4.34 5.48 -8.46
N ALA A 188 3.08 5.18 -8.74
CA ALA A 188 2.32 4.16 -8.03
C ALA A 188 1.37 3.42 -8.98
N SER A 189 0.99 2.19 -8.60
CA SER A 189 -0.01 1.44 -9.36
C SER A 189 -1.40 2.10 -9.32
N GLN A 190 -2.20 1.89 -10.37
CA GLN A 190 -3.58 2.37 -10.42
C GLN A 190 -4.41 1.84 -9.23
N ALA A 191 -4.19 0.58 -8.84
CA ALA A 191 -4.81 -0.01 -7.66
C ALA A 191 -4.45 0.74 -6.36
N ALA A 192 -3.19 1.19 -6.21
CA ALA A 192 -2.78 1.98 -5.06
C ALA A 192 -3.40 3.38 -5.05
N VAL A 193 -3.50 4.04 -6.22
CA VAL A 193 -4.14 5.36 -6.38
C VAL A 193 -5.62 5.29 -6.02
N GLU A 194 -6.36 4.34 -6.59
CA GLU A 194 -7.80 4.17 -6.33
C GLU A 194 -8.07 3.82 -4.87
N ARG A 195 -7.28 2.91 -4.29
CA ARG A 195 -7.37 2.56 -2.87
C ARG A 195 -7.14 3.78 -1.98
N ARG A 196 -6.15 4.62 -2.30
CA ARG A 196 -5.86 5.85 -1.54
C ARG A 196 -6.98 6.88 -1.69
N ALA A 197 -7.53 7.05 -2.89
CA ALA A 197 -8.67 7.93 -3.15
C ALA A 197 -9.92 7.48 -2.37
N SER A 198 -10.22 6.18 -2.41
CA SER A 198 -11.32 5.57 -1.66
C SER A 198 -11.15 5.74 -0.15
N GLN A 199 -9.92 5.55 0.38
CA GLN A 199 -9.60 5.84 1.77
C GLN A 199 -9.84 7.32 2.13
N LYS A 200 -9.39 8.26 1.29
CA LYS A 200 -9.60 9.70 1.51
C LYS A 200 -11.09 10.04 1.56
N ARG A 201 -11.89 9.50 0.64
CA ARG A 201 -13.36 9.70 0.63
C ARG A 201 -14.02 9.18 1.91
N ARG A 202 -13.70 7.95 2.35
CA ARG A 202 -14.24 7.40 3.60
C ARG A 202 -13.84 8.24 4.82
N ASN A 203 -12.59 8.68 4.88
CA ASN A 203 -12.12 9.52 5.97
C ASN A 203 -12.80 10.89 5.96
N ARG A 204 -12.99 11.50 4.79
CA ARG A 204 -13.69 12.78 4.63
C ARG A 204 -15.15 12.68 5.09
N HIS A 205 -15.87 11.68 4.61
CA HIS A 205 -17.24 11.40 5.05
C HIS A 205 -17.32 11.20 6.57
N LEU A 206 -16.37 10.50 7.18
CA LEU A 206 -16.32 10.38 8.64
C LEU A 206 -16.16 11.75 9.33
N MET A 207 -15.26 12.59 8.83
CA MET A 207 -15.00 13.92 9.43
C MET A 207 -16.17 14.89 9.25
N GLU A 208 -16.92 14.79 8.15
CA GLU A 208 -18.12 15.60 7.90
C GLU A 208 -19.28 15.24 8.85
N ASN A 209 -19.30 14.00 9.34
CA ASN A 209 -20.33 13.50 10.26
C ASN A 209 -19.88 13.51 11.73
N LEU A 210 -18.68 14.01 12.04
CA LEU A 210 -18.18 14.13 13.40
C LEU A 210 -18.13 15.59 13.81
N MET A 211 -18.72 15.89 14.95
CA MET A 211 -18.63 17.20 15.61
C MET A 211 -17.69 17.08 16.81
N GLY A 212 -16.86 18.09 17.02
CA GLY A 212 -16.00 18.21 18.18
C GLY A 212 -16.27 19.51 18.92
N TRP A 213 -16.05 19.52 20.22
CA TRP A 213 -16.06 20.73 21.03
C TRP A 213 -14.62 21.08 21.37
N ALA A 214 -14.23 22.32 21.09
CA ALA A 214 -12.99 22.88 21.59
C ALA A 214 -13.29 23.50 22.95
N GLU A 215 -12.49 23.17 23.95
CA GLU A 215 -12.56 23.77 25.29
C GLU A 215 -11.40 24.75 25.44
N ASP A 216 -11.64 25.86 26.13
CA ASP A 216 -10.58 26.76 26.58
C ASP A 216 -9.80 26.18 27.77
N GLU A 217 -8.86 26.94 28.30
CA GLU A 217 -8.06 26.54 29.46
C GLU A 217 -8.87 26.30 30.74
N ASN A 218 -10.12 26.77 30.79
CA ASN A 218 -11.05 26.61 31.91
C ASN A 218 -12.09 25.51 31.65
N GLY A 219 -11.99 24.77 30.53
CA GLY A 219 -12.96 23.73 30.17
C GLY A 219 -14.26 24.29 29.56
N VAL A 220 -14.31 25.59 29.21
CA VAL A 220 -15.48 26.23 28.62
C VAL A 220 -15.46 26.03 27.11
N PRO A 221 -16.57 25.58 26.49
CA PRO A 221 -16.63 25.43 25.04
C PRO A 221 -16.37 26.76 24.33
N VAL A 222 -15.35 26.79 23.46
CA VAL A 222 -14.98 27.95 22.63
C VAL A 222 -16.07 28.28 21.60
N ASN A 223 -16.91 27.30 21.26
CA ASN A 223 -18.07 27.46 20.39
C ASN A 223 -19.26 26.68 20.97
N GLU A 224 -20.35 27.40 21.22
CA GLU A 224 -21.62 26.86 21.75
C GLU A 224 -22.19 25.73 20.88
N TYR A 225 -22.01 25.83 19.55
CA TYR A 225 -22.56 24.88 18.59
C TYR A 225 -21.59 23.77 18.20
N GLY A 226 -20.38 23.74 18.80
CA GLY A 226 -19.29 22.86 18.39
C GLY A 226 -18.80 23.12 16.96
N LEU A 227 -17.79 22.35 16.52
CA LEU A 227 -17.14 22.50 15.23
C LEU A 227 -17.20 21.17 14.48
N VAL A 228 -17.62 21.21 13.22
CA VAL A 228 -17.55 20.05 12.33
C VAL A 228 -16.07 19.73 12.10
N LEU A 229 -15.68 18.47 12.30
CA LEU A 229 -14.28 18.06 12.23
C LEU A 229 -13.68 18.26 10.84
N ALA A 230 -14.49 18.15 9.78
CA ALA A 230 -14.06 18.46 8.41
C ALA A 230 -13.59 19.92 8.27
N ASP A 231 -14.32 20.88 8.85
CA ASP A 231 -13.99 22.30 8.78
C ASP A 231 -12.70 22.60 9.56
N ALA A 232 -12.54 21.99 10.73
CA ALA A 232 -11.31 22.07 11.52
C ALA A 232 -10.08 21.53 10.74
N VAL A 233 -10.29 20.45 9.98
CA VAL A 233 -9.24 19.86 9.14
C VAL A 233 -8.89 20.76 7.96
N ASP A 234 -9.90 21.35 7.33
CA ASP A 234 -9.72 22.23 6.17
C ASP A 234 -9.04 23.55 6.54
N ALA A 235 -9.29 24.06 7.75
CA ALA A 235 -8.67 25.28 8.30
C ALA A 235 -7.27 25.07 8.91
N SER A 236 -6.79 23.83 9.06
CA SER A 236 -5.51 23.52 9.70
C SER A 236 -4.47 22.96 8.72
N VAL A 237 -3.25 22.74 9.21
CA VAL A 237 -2.14 22.06 8.48
C VAL A 237 -2.46 20.61 8.07
N SER A 238 -3.63 20.10 8.48
CA SER A 238 -4.18 18.85 7.98
C SER A 238 -4.56 18.95 6.50
N ASN A 239 -4.96 20.13 6.04
CA ASN A 239 -5.17 20.46 4.63
C ASN A 239 -3.82 20.47 3.86
N PRO A 240 -3.67 19.65 2.80
CA PRO A 240 -2.44 19.60 2.02
C PRO A 240 -2.01 20.92 1.38
N GLU A 241 -2.96 21.79 0.99
CA GLU A 241 -2.64 23.09 0.38
C GLU A 241 -2.07 24.07 1.42
N LEU A 242 -2.70 24.17 2.60
CA LEU A 242 -2.17 24.99 3.70
C LEU A 242 -0.79 24.50 4.14
N ARG A 243 -0.63 23.18 4.30
CA ARG A 243 0.68 22.57 4.64
C ARG A 243 1.75 22.88 3.58
N ARG A 244 1.39 22.88 2.29
CA ARG A 244 2.30 23.24 1.21
C ARG A 244 2.67 24.72 1.31
N GLY A 245 1.71 25.60 1.56
CA GLY A 245 1.94 27.04 1.79
C GLY A 245 2.91 27.29 2.95
N GLU A 246 2.73 26.61 4.08
CA GLU A 246 3.65 26.70 5.22
C GLU A 246 5.06 26.20 4.89
N LEU A 247 5.17 25.06 4.19
CA LEU A 247 6.47 24.55 3.75
C LEU A 247 7.19 25.57 2.86
N MET A 248 6.48 26.20 1.92
CA MET A 248 7.03 27.24 1.05
C MET A 248 7.43 28.51 1.83
N CYS A 249 6.62 28.91 2.80
CA CYS A 249 6.94 30.03 3.69
C CYS A 249 8.25 29.76 4.46
N ARG A 250 8.40 28.56 5.03
CA ARG A 250 9.63 28.18 5.73
C ARG A 250 10.84 28.11 4.78
N LEU A 251 10.67 27.57 3.58
CA LEU A 251 11.71 27.54 2.54
C LEU A 251 12.22 28.96 2.22
N ARG A 252 11.29 29.92 2.04
CA ARG A 252 11.63 31.33 1.83
C ARG A 252 12.37 31.93 3.02
N GLY A 253 11.98 31.61 4.25
CA GLY A 253 12.69 32.05 5.46
C GLY A 253 14.13 31.54 5.50
N PHE A 254 14.37 30.28 5.15
CA PHE A 254 15.73 29.72 5.05
C PHE A 254 16.56 30.37 3.94
N GLU A 255 15.95 30.69 2.81
CA GLU A 255 16.60 31.41 1.72
C GLU A 255 17.04 32.82 2.19
N GLN A 256 16.15 33.55 2.87
CA GLN A 256 16.47 34.87 3.43
C GLN A 256 17.60 34.80 4.47
N ALA A 257 17.52 33.85 5.40
CA ALA A 257 18.56 33.63 6.40
C ALA A 257 19.92 33.33 5.74
N ALA A 258 19.93 32.48 4.70
CA ALA A 258 21.14 32.18 3.94
C ALA A 258 21.74 33.41 3.27
N LYS A 259 20.90 34.28 2.66
CA LYS A 259 21.37 35.54 2.07
C LYS A 259 21.99 36.48 3.10
N ILE A 260 21.35 36.66 4.26
CA ILE A 260 21.85 37.52 5.34
C ILE A 260 23.19 36.99 5.86
N SER A 261 23.29 35.69 6.10
CA SER A 261 24.52 35.04 6.58
C SER A 261 25.57 34.80 5.48
N LYS A 262 25.32 35.22 4.23
CA LYS A 262 26.19 34.98 3.07
C LYS A 262 26.52 33.49 2.85
N HIS A 263 25.58 32.61 3.19
CA HIS A 263 25.68 31.17 2.93
C HIS A 263 25.21 30.80 1.52
N VAL A 264 25.65 29.66 1.02
CA VAL A 264 25.25 29.12 -0.29
C VAL A 264 24.15 28.07 -0.11
N ALA A 265 23.08 28.19 -0.91
CA ALA A 265 22.03 27.18 -0.99
C ALA A 265 22.36 26.15 -2.08
N LEU A 266 22.29 24.86 -1.75
CA LEU A 266 22.54 23.75 -2.68
C LEU A 266 21.31 22.86 -2.80
N PHE A 267 20.98 22.48 -4.04
CA PHE A 267 19.97 21.47 -4.33
C PHE A 267 20.65 20.17 -4.76
N ILE A 268 20.69 19.18 -3.87
CA ILE A 268 21.41 17.93 -4.06
C ILE A 268 20.41 16.78 -4.16
N THR A 269 20.41 16.08 -5.28
CA THR A 269 19.63 14.86 -5.49
C THR A 269 20.52 13.63 -5.39
N VAL A 270 20.21 12.75 -4.44
CA VAL A 270 20.90 11.45 -4.28
C VAL A 270 19.97 10.35 -4.77
N SER A 271 20.38 9.64 -5.82
CA SER A 271 19.63 8.51 -6.37
C SER A 271 20.13 7.17 -5.84
N ALA A 272 19.29 6.15 -5.93
CA ALA A 272 19.69 4.77 -5.66
C ALA A 272 20.48 4.19 -6.86
N PRO A 273 21.35 3.19 -6.63
CA PRO A 273 22.09 2.52 -7.71
C PRO A 273 21.17 1.92 -8.77
N GLY A 274 21.67 1.79 -10.01
CA GLY A 274 20.92 1.30 -11.18
C GLY A 274 20.14 0.01 -10.93
N GLU A 275 20.79 -0.97 -10.30
CA GLU A 275 20.22 -2.30 -9.97
C GLU A 275 18.99 -2.25 -9.03
N TRP A 276 18.70 -1.10 -8.40
CA TRP A 276 17.56 -0.93 -7.50
C TRP A 276 16.31 -0.43 -8.24
N HIS A 277 16.48 0.04 -9.48
CA HIS A 277 15.40 0.54 -10.31
C HIS A 277 14.81 -0.60 -11.13
N ARG A 278 13.49 -0.72 -11.08
CA ARG A 278 12.78 -1.79 -11.81
C ARG A 278 12.77 -1.55 -13.33
N ALA A 279 12.74 -0.29 -13.75
CA ALA A 279 12.64 0.11 -15.13
C ALA A 279 13.52 1.32 -15.42
N TYR A 280 14.00 1.43 -16.65
CA TYR A 280 14.66 2.64 -17.12
C TYR A 280 13.65 3.80 -17.20
N SER A 281 14.02 4.96 -16.66
CA SER A 281 13.14 6.15 -16.60
C SER A 281 12.64 6.60 -17.97
N ARG A 282 13.55 6.66 -18.98
CA ARG A 282 13.23 7.15 -20.32
C ARG A 282 12.48 6.15 -21.19
N SER A 283 12.85 4.87 -21.15
CA SER A 283 12.27 3.85 -22.04
C SER A 283 11.08 3.13 -21.44
N GLY A 284 11.01 3.02 -20.11
CA GLY A 284 10.04 2.19 -19.39
C GLY A 284 10.36 0.69 -19.45
N GLN A 285 11.46 0.29 -20.09
CA GLN A 285 11.84 -1.11 -20.23
C GLN A 285 12.38 -1.66 -18.90
N PRO A 286 12.12 -2.95 -18.59
CA PRO A 286 12.68 -3.59 -17.40
C PRO A 286 14.22 -3.54 -17.40
N VAL A 287 14.80 -3.30 -16.23
CA VAL A 287 16.26 -3.40 -16.04
C VAL A 287 16.63 -4.88 -15.85
N PRO A 288 17.51 -5.48 -16.69
CA PRO A 288 17.82 -6.91 -16.60
C PRO A 288 18.46 -7.36 -15.28
N HIS A 289 19.27 -6.48 -14.67
CA HIS A 289 19.99 -6.73 -13.42
C HIS A 289 19.27 -6.12 -12.21
N TRP A 290 17.94 -5.95 -12.27
CA TRP A 290 17.17 -5.47 -11.13
C TRP A 290 17.21 -6.48 -9.97
N ASN A 291 17.65 -6.04 -8.79
CA ASN A 291 17.92 -6.91 -7.64
C ASN A 291 16.69 -7.21 -6.75
N GLY A 292 15.49 -6.85 -7.19
CA GLY A 292 14.27 -7.07 -6.39
C GLY A 292 14.07 -6.08 -5.23
N SER A 293 14.92 -5.07 -5.06
CA SER A 293 14.87 -4.16 -3.91
C SER A 293 13.53 -3.44 -3.78
N THR A 294 12.99 -3.41 -2.56
CA THR A 294 11.70 -2.76 -2.25
C THR A 294 11.84 -1.24 -2.05
N PRO A 295 10.79 -0.41 -2.21
CA PRO A 295 10.87 1.03 -1.92
C PRO A 295 11.36 1.32 -0.49
N ARG A 296 11.01 0.46 0.46
CA ARG A 296 11.47 0.57 1.85
C ARG A 296 12.97 0.30 1.98
N ALA A 297 13.50 -0.70 1.26
CA ALA A 297 14.93 -0.97 1.24
C ALA A 297 15.69 0.22 0.64
N VAL A 298 15.21 0.74 -0.51
CA VAL A 298 15.75 1.96 -1.16
C VAL A 298 15.78 3.12 -0.18
N HIS A 299 14.65 3.39 0.49
CA HIS A 299 14.54 4.48 1.46
C HIS A 299 15.53 4.32 2.63
N GLN A 300 15.65 3.10 3.18
CA GLN A 300 16.62 2.81 4.25
C GLN A 300 18.07 2.98 3.78
N TYR A 301 18.39 2.62 2.54
CA TYR A 301 19.69 2.87 1.95
C TYR A 301 20.00 4.37 1.86
N LEU A 302 19.09 5.17 1.29
CA LEU A 302 19.26 6.62 1.18
C LEU A 302 19.32 7.31 2.55
N GLN A 303 18.55 6.83 3.54
CA GLN A 303 18.67 7.30 4.92
C GLN A 303 20.06 7.01 5.51
N ARG A 304 20.62 5.82 5.28
CA ARG A 304 21.96 5.47 5.77
C ARG A 304 23.04 6.34 5.14
N ILE A 305 22.96 6.60 3.83
CA ILE A 305 23.86 7.54 3.14
C ILE A 305 23.76 8.91 3.82
N TRP A 306 22.56 9.46 3.95
CA TRP A 306 22.36 10.79 4.52
C TRP A 306 22.92 10.91 5.95
N THR A 307 22.72 9.89 6.79
CA THR A 307 23.29 9.86 8.14
C THR A 307 24.81 9.87 8.11
N ARG A 308 25.44 9.10 7.22
CA ARG A 308 26.90 9.07 7.06
C ARG A 308 27.45 10.39 6.53
N THR A 309 26.79 10.99 5.54
CA THR A 309 27.16 12.29 4.98
C THR A 309 27.12 13.38 6.04
N ARG A 310 26.05 13.46 6.84
CA ARG A 310 25.98 14.43 7.96
C ARG A 310 27.06 14.21 9.01
N ALA A 311 27.40 12.95 9.31
CA ALA A 311 28.49 12.64 10.24
C ALA A 311 29.86 13.05 9.68
N ALA A 312 30.09 12.90 8.38
CA ALA A 312 31.32 13.35 7.72
C ALA A 312 31.43 14.88 7.74
N TRP A 313 30.39 15.60 7.32
CA TRP A 313 30.34 17.06 7.38
C TRP A 313 30.58 17.61 8.78
N LYS A 314 29.99 16.98 9.81
CA LYS A 314 30.24 17.38 11.19
C LYS A 314 31.71 17.25 11.60
N ARG A 315 32.42 16.22 11.14
CA ARG A 315 33.86 16.04 11.41
C ARG A 315 34.72 17.09 10.70
N GLU A 316 34.27 17.58 9.56
CA GLU A 316 34.92 18.65 8.80
C GLU A 316 34.50 20.05 9.29
N GLY A 317 33.68 20.17 10.34
CA GLY A 317 33.19 21.45 10.85
C GLY A 317 32.10 22.11 9.99
N ILE A 318 31.53 21.38 9.02
CA ILE A 318 30.48 21.87 8.13
C ILE A 318 29.11 21.72 8.81
N ASN A 319 28.49 22.84 9.15
CA ASN A 319 27.14 22.89 9.69
C ASN A 319 26.12 23.13 8.57
N ILE A 320 25.05 22.33 8.54
CA ILE A 320 23.99 22.43 7.52
C ILE A 320 22.65 22.79 8.15
N TYR A 321 21.81 23.47 7.37
CA TYR A 321 20.40 23.70 7.69
C TYR A 321 19.57 23.68 6.41
N GLY A 322 18.27 23.38 6.55
CA GLY A 322 17.35 23.28 5.42
C GLY A 322 16.45 22.05 5.51
N PHE A 323 16.03 21.53 4.35
CA PHE A 323 15.06 20.45 4.26
C PHE A 323 15.64 19.22 3.56
N ARG A 324 15.14 18.06 3.98
CA ARG A 324 15.27 16.83 3.24
C ARG A 324 13.89 16.38 2.81
N ILE A 325 13.72 16.15 1.52
CA ILE A 325 12.48 15.65 0.92
C ILE A 325 12.77 14.28 0.30
N ALA A 326 11.78 13.40 0.29
CA ALA A 326 11.82 12.16 -0.46
C ALA A 326 10.81 12.28 -1.61
N GLU A 327 11.29 12.15 -2.84
CA GLU A 327 10.42 12.07 -4.01
C GLU A 327 9.63 10.75 -4.01
N PRO A 328 8.37 10.76 -4.52
CA PRO A 328 7.46 9.62 -4.48
C PRO A 328 7.89 8.41 -5.34
#